data_AF-T0YCQ8-F1
#
_entry.id   AF-T0YCQ8-F1
#
_cell.length_a   1.000
_cell.length_b   1.000
_cell.length_c   1.000
_cell.angle_alpha   90.00
_cell.angle_beta   90.00
_cell.angle_gamma   90.00
#
_symmetry.space_group_name_H-M   'P 1'
#
loop_
_entity.id
_entity.type
_entity.pdbx_description
1 polymer ?
#
loop_
_entity_poly.entity_id
_entity_poly.type
_entity_poly.pdbx_seq_one_letter_code
_entity_poly.pdbx_strand_id
1 'polypeptide(L)'
;MNGENNTAVIGNNFVANGGASTNGSYSPSAPQVLLQNYQTGAFASIWVANYWSNWISTNGPYPVVGNITDTSPMPAFISTWLEINETGLPVAQSWGFVLDGVTYTTVAPLVYIPTFVLLPTGATSQTLAFSVVAPLGYTASPSSGSVNFTTADATVTIQFAPIPYSVSFVETGLPTGQQWSVSLGNQTGVNTGSTIAFTAYEGNYSFVVPVVGNYVASPASGTVDVHGASVTVDIAFSEPMYSVAFVQSTLPTGQTWSVTLDGTTTTSSSGQVLFTEPNGTYAYSIGAVAGYTVSPAVGTLTVSGPTTQP
;
A
#
# COMPACT_ATOMS: atom_id res chain seq x y z
N MET A 1 43.26 40.29 -23.54
CA MET A 1 42.58 39.06 -24.02
C MET A 1 42.86 37.94 -23.04
N ASN A 2 41.90 37.04 -22.85
CA ASN A 2 42.03 35.71 -22.22
C ASN A 2 42.52 35.71 -20.76
N GLY A 3 41.58 35.54 -19.83
CA GLY A 3 41.84 35.41 -18.39
C GLY A 3 40.72 34.72 -17.60
N GLU A 4 39.49 34.68 -18.13
CA GLU A 4 38.37 33.94 -17.54
C GLU A 4 38.44 32.46 -17.92
N ASN A 5 39.01 31.66 -17.02
CA ASN A 5 39.03 30.21 -17.09
C ASN A 5 38.92 29.64 -15.67
N ASN A 6 37.74 29.74 -15.07
CA ASN A 6 37.47 29.22 -13.74
C ASN A 6 36.01 28.78 -13.65
N THR A 7 35.78 27.46 -13.59
CA THR A 7 34.52 26.94 -14.16
C THR A 7 34.18 25.53 -13.62
N ALA A 8 33.24 25.43 -12.67
CA ALA A 8 32.76 24.18 -12.06
C ALA A 8 31.25 24.24 -11.76
N VAL A 9 30.52 23.10 -11.83
CA VAL A 9 29.07 23.06 -11.54
C VAL A 9 28.64 21.91 -10.63
N ILE A 10 27.54 22.19 -9.92
CA ILE A 10 27.32 21.75 -8.55
C ILE A 10 25.82 21.58 -8.19
N GLY A 11 24.94 21.49 -9.21
CA GLY A 11 23.54 21.04 -9.06
C GLY A 11 22.45 22.13 -8.99
N ASN A 12 21.20 21.73 -9.25
CA ASN A 12 19.98 22.52 -9.08
C ASN A 12 18.75 21.58 -9.15
N ASN A 13 17.81 21.68 -8.20
CA ASN A 13 16.47 21.10 -8.34
C ASN A 13 15.45 21.72 -7.37
N PHE A 14 14.99 22.95 -7.63
CA PHE A 14 13.82 23.50 -6.93
C PHE A 14 12.51 23.14 -7.64
N VAL A 15 11.64 22.42 -6.93
CA VAL A 15 10.20 22.44 -7.18
C VAL A 15 9.49 22.66 -5.84
N ALA A 16 9.09 23.91 -5.57
CA ALA A 16 8.01 24.16 -4.62
C ALA A 16 6.67 23.87 -5.33
N ASN A 17 5.69 23.33 -4.60
CA ASN A 17 4.30 23.23 -5.03
C ASN A 17 4.06 22.52 -6.39
N GLY A 18 4.60 21.31 -6.56
CA GLY A 18 4.17 20.37 -7.61
C GLY A 18 4.40 20.81 -9.07
N GLY A 19 5.28 21.78 -9.31
CA GLY A 19 5.55 22.34 -10.65
C GLY A 19 4.78 23.62 -10.97
N ALA A 20 4.03 24.18 -10.03
CA ALA A 20 3.27 25.42 -10.21
C ALA A 20 3.52 26.41 -9.07
N SER A 21 4.33 27.45 -9.33
CA SER A 21 4.28 28.66 -8.49
C SER A 21 2.95 29.39 -8.71
N THR A 22 2.47 30.14 -7.71
CA THR A 22 1.17 30.82 -7.74
C THR A 22 1.06 31.97 -8.73
N ASN A 23 2.14 32.30 -9.47
CA ASN A 23 2.14 33.26 -10.58
C ASN A 23 2.30 32.59 -11.98
N GLY A 24 2.45 31.26 -12.05
CA GLY A 24 2.23 30.46 -13.27
C GLY A 24 3.45 30.14 -14.15
N SER A 25 3.56 28.86 -14.53
CA SER A 25 4.48 28.27 -15.53
C SER A 25 5.95 28.12 -15.10
N TYR A 26 6.71 27.09 -15.50
CA TYR A 26 6.42 25.96 -16.41
C TYR A 26 7.19 24.67 -16.03
N SER A 27 6.77 23.52 -16.58
CA SER A 27 7.40 22.19 -16.40
C SER A 27 8.41 21.88 -17.54
N PRO A 28 9.54 21.19 -17.30
CA PRO A 28 10.54 21.01 -18.34
C PRO A 28 10.82 19.53 -18.73
N SER A 29 10.47 19.17 -19.97
CA SER A 29 11.26 18.23 -20.78
C SER A 29 12.53 18.93 -21.32
N ALA A 30 13.24 19.62 -20.43
CA ALA A 30 14.33 20.56 -20.66
C ALA A 30 15.17 20.72 -19.36
N PRO A 31 16.34 21.39 -19.36
CA PRO A 31 17.17 21.54 -18.15
C PRO A 31 16.58 22.58 -17.18
N GLN A 32 16.66 22.48 -15.84
CA GLN A 32 17.38 21.62 -14.87
C GLN A 32 18.75 22.10 -14.35
N VAL A 33 19.86 22.20 -15.10
CA VAL A 33 21.18 22.54 -14.50
C VAL A 33 22.04 23.46 -15.39
N LEU A 34 22.48 24.61 -14.87
CA LEU A 34 23.59 25.40 -15.44
C LEU A 34 24.90 24.66 -15.17
N LEU A 35 25.84 24.65 -16.14
CA LEU A 35 26.96 23.70 -16.19
C LEU A 35 28.27 24.47 -16.60
N GLN A 36 29.48 24.09 -16.13
CA GLN A 36 30.76 24.84 -16.33
C GLN A 36 32.05 23.96 -16.51
N ASN A 37 33.08 24.43 -17.25
CA ASN A 37 34.37 23.72 -17.56
C ASN A 37 35.63 24.65 -17.79
N TYR A 38 36.86 24.33 -17.33
CA TYR A 38 38.10 25.21 -17.32
C TYR A 38 39.08 25.06 -18.50
N GLN A 39 39.65 26.12 -19.12
CA GLN A 39 40.93 25.97 -19.86
C GLN A 39 41.88 27.14 -20.20
N THR A 40 43.15 26.98 -19.79
CA THR A 40 44.32 27.52 -20.53
C THR A 40 45.28 26.39 -20.97
N GLY A 41 44.83 25.51 -21.87
CA GLY A 41 45.66 24.40 -22.38
C GLY A 41 44.98 23.34 -23.28
N ALA A 42 43.84 22.76 -22.88
CA ALA A 42 43.22 21.58 -23.53
C ALA A 42 41.67 21.55 -23.41
N PHE A 43 40.98 22.17 -24.38
CA PHE A 43 39.61 22.77 -24.32
C PHE A 43 38.54 22.32 -23.32
N ALA A 44 37.74 23.30 -22.91
CA ALA A 44 36.64 23.13 -21.97
C ALA A 44 35.50 24.16 -22.19
N SER A 45 34.28 23.66 -22.39
CA SER A 45 33.02 24.43 -22.44
C SER A 45 31.85 23.50 -22.08
N ILE A 46 30.83 23.99 -21.37
CA ILE A 46 29.71 23.20 -20.83
C ILE A 46 28.40 24.08 -20.76
N TRP A 47 27.21 23.46 -20.65
CA TRP A 47 25.89 23.91 -21.20
C TRP A 47 24.69 23.36 -20.36
N VAL A 48 23.47 23.93 -20.11
CA VAL A 48 22.80 25.27 -20.25
C VAL A 48 21.52 25.34 -19.32
N ALA A 49 21.12 26.55 -18.87
CA ALA A 49 19.72 27.02 -18.59
C ALA A 49 18.87 26.35 -17.45
N ASN A 50 17.73 26.89 -16.97
CA ASN A 50 16.88 28.05 -17.33
C ASN A 50 16.83 29.16 -16.26
N TYR A 51 16.37 30.36 -16.64
CA TYR A 51 16.44 31.65 -15.91
C TYR A 51 15.04 32.32 -15.80
N TRP A 52 14.96 33.48 -15.12
CA TRP A 52 13.79 34.38 -14.97
C TRP A 52 12.69 33.93 -13.98
N SER A 53 11.96 34.82 -13.27
CA SER A 53 11.99 36.31 -13.25
C SER A 53 11.91 36.81 -11.79
N ASN A 54 12.55 37.92 -11.41
CA ASN A 54 11.89 39.23 -11.43
C ASN A 54 12.86 40.44 -11.39
N TRP A 55 13.26 40.97 -12.55
CA TRP A 55 13.54 42.42 -12.66
C TRP A 55 12.58 43.04 -13.67
N ILE A 56 11.86 44.09 -13.24
CA ILE A 56 10.66 44.55 -13.94
C ILE A 56 10.99 45.71 -14.88
N SER A 57 10.94 45.44 -16.18
CA SER A 57 10.57 46.44 -17.20
C SER A 57 9.65 45.83 -18.27
N THR A 58 8.35 45.88 -17.96
CA THR A 58 7.18 45.85 -18.87
C THR A 58 6.90 44.64 -19.78
N ASN A 59 7.86 43.82 -20.21
CA ASN A 59 7.70 42.99 -21.43
C ASN A 59 7.63 41.45 -21.26
N GLY A 60 7.30 40.91 -20.07
CA GLY A 60 6.97 39.48 -19.90
C GLY A 60 8.16 38.51 -19.92
N PRO A 61 7.92 37.18 -20.09
CA PRO A 61 8.97 36.16 -20.03
C PRO A 61 9.84 36.15 -21.31
N TYR A 62 11.15 35.97 -21.13
CA TYR A 62 12.13 35.99 -22.21
C TYR A 62 12.02 34.77 -23.15
N PRO A 63 11.92 34.95 -24.48
CA PRO A 63 12.03 33.85 -25.43
C PRO A 63 13.49 33.42 -25.58
N VAL A 64 13.80 32.17 -25.23
CA VAL A 64 15.17 31.62 -25.35
C VAL A 64 15.52 31.37 -26.82
N VAL A 65 16.37 32.22 -27.37
CA VAL A 65 17.01 32.05 -28.69
C VAL A 65 18.52 32.01 -28.54
N GLY A 66 19.22 31.29 -29.44
CA GLY A 66 20.59 30.79 -29.21
C GLY A 66 21.72 31.81 -28.99
N ASN A 67 21.45 33.12 -29.08
CA ASN A 67 22.45 34.20 -28.99
C ASN A 67 22.11 35.23 -27.88
N ILE A 68 21.50 34.82 -26.77
CA ILE A 68 21.33 35.70 -25.60
C ILE A 68 22.65 35.77 -24.83
N THR A 69 23.23 36.98 -24.74
CA THR A 69 24.31 37.31 -23.80
C THR A 69 23.73 38.06 -22.62
N ASP A 70 23.94 37.54 -21.40
CA ASP A 70 23.67 38.29 -20.18
C ASP A 70 24.75 39.38 -19.99
N THR A 71 24.32 40.63 -19.82
CA THR A 71 25.20 41.79 -19.59
C THR A 71 25.38 42.12 -18.11
N SER A 72 24.72 41.39 -17.20
CA SER A 72 24.91 41.47 -15.75
C SER A 72 24.69 40.09 -15.11
N PRO A 73 25.43 39.06 -15.56
CA PRO A 73 25.30 37.71 -15.02
C PRO A 73 25.57 37.73 -13.53
N MET A 74 24.77 36.98 -12.77
CA MET A 74 25.02 36.81 -11.34
C MET A 74 26.47 36.30 -11.15
N PRO A 75 27.30 36.97 -10.31
CA PRO A 75 28.72 36.62 -10.20
C PRO A 75 28.92 35.13 -9.93
N ALA A 76 29.91 34.52 -10.59
CA ALA A 76 30.16 33.08 -10.61
C ALA A 76 30.76 32.52 -9.29
N PHE A 77 30.13 32.89 -8.17
CA PHE A 77 30.55 32.63 -6.79
C PHE A 77 29.38 32.16 -5.93
N ILE A 78 28.57 31.22 -6.45
CA ILE A 78 27.73 30.37 -5.58
C ILE A 78 28.70 29.40 -4.89
N SER A 79 29.31 29.83 -3.79
CA SER A 79 30.41 29.09 -3.18
C SER A 79 29.96 27.84 -2.44
N THR A 80 28.70 27.80 -1.97
CA THR A 80 28.18 26.70 -1.14
C THR A 80 26.67 26.48 -1.23
N TRP A 81 26.23 25.28 -0.83
CA TRP A 81 24.83 24.85 -0.74
C TRP A 81 24.57 24.05 0.55
N LEU A 82 23.30 24.06 0.96
CA LEU A 82 22.70 22.98 1.70
C LEU A 82 22.34 21.86 0.71
N GLU A 83 22.79 20.65 1.00
CA GLU A 83 22.28 19.42 0.41
C GLU A 83 21.31 18.76 1.39
N ILE A 84 20.09 18.45 0.95
CA ILE A 84 19.17 17.55 1.66
C ILE A 84 18.98 16.32 0.79
N ASN A 85 19.45 15.18 1.30
CA ASN A 85 19.45 13.90 0.61
C ASN A 85 18.59 12.91 1.38
N GLU A 86 17.58 12.31 0.75
CA GLU A 86 16.86 11.17 1.33
C GLU A 86 17.46 9.83 0.91
N THR A 87 17.22 8.83 1.74
CA THR A 87 17.49 7.43 1.43
C THR A 87 16.37 6.56 2.00
N GLY A 88 15.94 5.55 1.23
CA GLY A 88 15.00 4.53 1.70
C GLY A 88 13.56 4.68 1.18
N LEU A 89 13.25 5.74 0.43
CA LEU A 89 11.98 5.82 -0.29
C LEU A 89 12.01 5.06 -1.64
N PRO A 90 10.84 4.62 -2.14
CA PRO A 90 10.70 4.17 -3.53
C PRO A 90 10.98 5.27 -4.54
N VAL A 91 11.42 4.90 -5.74
CA VAL A 91 11.65 5.84 -6.84
C VAL A 91 10.37 6.63 -7.14
N ALA A 92 10.50 7.96 -7.20
CA ALA A 92 9.42 8.93 -7.42
C ALA A 92 8.35 9.00 -6.33
N GLN A 93 8.57 8.43 -5.14
CA GLN A 93 7.74 8.70 -3.97
C GLN A 93 7.81 10.18 -3.58
N SER A 94 6.66 10.84 -3.41
CA SER A 94 6.62 12.22 -2.93
C SER A 94 6.91 12.28 -1.44
N TRP A 95 7.85 13.15 -1.05
CA TRP A 95 8.23 13.47 0.34
C TRP A 95 8.45 14.97 0.49
N GLY A 96 8.67 15.45 1.71
CA GLY A 96 8.96 16.86 1.94
C GLY A 96 9.66 17.16 3.26
N PHE A 97 9.91 18.45 3.48
CA PHE A 97 10.45 18.99 4.72
C PHE A 97 10.06 20.46 4.86
N VAL A 98 10.09 20.98 6.08
CA VAL A 98 10.04 22.40 6.38
C VAL A 98 11.44 22.83 6.79
N LEU A 99 11.94 23.93 6.23
CA LEU A 99 13.19 24.59 6.60
C LEU A 99 12.88 26.06 6.91
N ASP A 100 13.15 26.51 8.13
CA ASP A 100 12.85 27.87 8.62
C ASP A 100 11.40 28.36 8.32
N GLY A 101 10.43 27.47 8.44
CA GLY A 101 9.02 27.73 8.17
C GLY A 101 8.59 27.64 6.69
N VAL A 102 9.53 27.44 5.75
CA VAL A 102 9.23 27.22 4.33
C VAL A 102 9.10 25.73 4.04
N THR A 103 7.95 25.31 3.50
CA THR A 103 7.69 23.92 3.11
C THR A 103 8.21 23.60 1.71
N TYR A 104 8.97 22.53 1.59
CA TYR A 104 9.45 21.92 0.34
C TYR A 104 8.81 20.54 0.15
N THR A 105 8.54 20.16 -1.10
CA THR A 105 7.93 18.86 -1.43
C THR A 105 8.43 18.42 -2.80
N THR A 106 8.97 17.21 -2.88
CA THR A 106 9.67 16.70 -4.07
C THR A 106 9.50 15.19 -4.24
N VAL A 107 9.83 14.69 -5.43
CA VAL A 107 9.94 13.26 -5.77
C VAL A 107 11.38 12.85 -6.11
N ALA A 108 12.32 13.78 -6.05
CA ALA A 108 13.73 13.53 -6.26
C ALA A 108 14.39 13.14 -4.92
N PRO A 109 15.40 12.24 -4.92
CA PRO A 109 16.09 11.86 -3.69
C PRO A 109 16.97 12.97 -3.11
N LEU A 110 17.28 14.01 -3.91
CA LEU A 110 18.33 14.97 -3.64
C LEU A 110 17.86 16.40 -3.95
N VAL A 111 18.05 17.31 -3.00
CA VAL A 111 17.65 18.72 -3.08
C VAL A 111 18.84 19.62 -2.70
N TYR A 112 19.10 20.63 -3.53
CA TYR A 112 20.13 21.64 -3.30
C TYR A 112 19.50 23.01 -3.03
N ILE A 113 19.88 23.64 -1.92
CA ILE A 113 19.42 24.99 -1.52
C ILE A 113 20.65 25.90 -1.39
N PRO A 114 20.84 26.90 -2.28
CA PRO A 114 22.00 27.79 -2.23
C PRO A 114 22.05 28.64 -0.96
N THR A 115 23.22 28.76 -0.33
CA THR A 115 23.35 29.43 0.98
C THR A 115 23.05 30.92 0.95
N PHE A 116 23.18 31.59 -0.19
CA PHE A 116 22.84 33.02 -0.34
C PHE A 116 21.33 33.31 -0.23
N VAL A 117 20.47 32.29 -0.33
CA VAL A 117 19.03 32.40 -0.08
C VAL A 117 18.71 32.36 1.41
N LEU A 118 19.62 31.80 2.21
CA LEU A 118 19.44 31.54 3.64
C LEU A 118 20.16 32.60 4.50
N LEU A 119 21.44 32.85 4.21
CA LEU A 119 22.30 33.76 4.97
C LEU A 119 21.88 35.23 4.82
N PRO A 120 21.59 35.95 5.92
CA PRO A 120 21.38 37.39 5.89
C PRO A 120 22.62 38.15 5.39
N THR A 121 22.43 39.29 4.74
CA THR A 121 23.53 40.08 4.16
C THR A 121 24.57 40.46 5.23
N GLY A 122 25.79 39.92 5.12
CA GLY A 122 26.88 40.13 6.06
C GLY A 122 27.02 39.06 7.16
N ALA A 123 26.15 38.05 7.21
CA ALA A 123 26.31 36.90 8.08
C ALA A 123 27.37 35.92 7.55
N THR A 124 28.21 35.38 8.44
CA THR A 124 29.20 34.33 8.13
C THR A 124 28.74 32.92 8.53
N SER A 125 27.65 32.83 9.29
CA SER A 125 27.03 31.59 9.77
C SER A 125 25.57 31.82 10.15
N GLN A 126 24.75 30.77 10.05
CA GLN A 126 23.34 30.76 10.47
C GLN A 126 22.90 29.34 10.82
N THR A 127 22.17 29.18 11.92
CA THR A 127 21.48 27.92 12.26
C THR A 127 20.04 28.00 11.76
N LEU A 128 19.60 27.05 10.94
CA LEU A 128 18.17 26.88 10.61
C LEU A 128 17.63 25.60 11.23
N ALA A 129 16.38 25.65 11.69
CA ALA A 129 15.63 24.48 12.11
C ALA A 129 14.97 23.81 10.90
N PHE A 130 14.91 22.47 10.92
CA PHE A 130 14.17 21.68 9.93
C PHE A 130 13.28 20.62 10.58
N SER A 131 12.20 20.26 9.89
CA SER A 131 11.37 19.09 10.21
C SER A 131 10.97 18.36 8.93
N VAL A 132 10.90 17.03 8.98
CA VAL A 132 10.62 16.20 7.81
C VAL A 132 9.12 15.93 7.70
N VAL A 133 8.57 16.16 6.52
CA VAL A 133 7.19 15.79 6.16
C VAL A 133 7.27 14.41 5.51
N ALA A 134 7.21 13.38 6.35
CA ALA A 134 7.31 11.99 5.90
C ALA A 134 6.08 11.57 5.07
N PRO A 135 6.26 10.72 4.04
CA PRO A 135 5.14 10.08 3.35
C PRO A 135 4.33 9.20 4.32
N LEU A 136 3.05 8.98 4.02
CA LEU A 136 2.24 8.02 4.77
C LEU A 136 2.88 6.62 4.70
N GLY A 137 2.86 5.90 5.81
CA GLY A 137 3.49 4.59 5.92
C GLY A 137 5.01 4.63 6.06
N TYR A 138 5.64 5.80 6.23
CA TYR A 138 7.08 5.94 6.48
C TYR A 138 7.37 6.76 7.74
N THR A 139 8.48 6.40 8.40
CA THR A 139 9.16 7.22 9.42
C THR A 139 10.41 7.85 8.83
N ALA A 140 10.84 8.98 9.41
CA ALA A 140 12.06 9.69 9.02
C ALA A 140 13.06 9.76 10.19
N SER A 141 14.35 9.62 9.89
CA SER A 141 15.45 9.73 10.84
C SER A 141 16.61 10.53 10.24
N PRO A 142 16.93 11.73 10.76
CA PRO A 142 16.19 12.48 11.77
C PRO A 142 14.84 12.97 11.22
N SER A 143 13.80 12.97 12.05
CA SER A 143 12.49 13.56 11.72
C SER A 143 12.46 15.09 11.92
N SER A 144 13.39 15.64 12.68
CA SER A 144 13.64 17.07 12.82
C SER A 144 15.04 17.33 13.39
N GLY A 145 15.50 18.58 13.29
CA GLY A 145 16.78 18.98 13.86
C GLY A 145 17.11 20.43 13.53
N SER A 146 18.40 20.76 13.60
CA SER A 146 18.94 22.00 13.08
C SER A 146 20.22 21.75 12.30
N VAL A 147 20.51 22.63 11.35
CA VAL A 147 21.68 22.58 10.49
C VAL A 147 22.35 23.96 10.49
N ASN A 148 23.67 23.97 10.62
CA ASN A 148 24.49 25.17 10.70
C ASN A 148 25.14 25.43 9.34
N PHE A 149 24.71 26.50 8.68
CA PHE A 149 25.34 26.99 7.46
C PHE A 149 26.51 27.89 7.80
N THR A 150 27.56 27.80 6.99
CA THR A 150 28.76 28.64 7.06
C THR A 150 29.21 28.95 5.63
N THR A 151 30.44 29.43 5.45
CA THR A 151 31.09 29.52 4.13
C THR A 151 31.62 28.16 3.63
N ALA A 152 31.09 27.04 4.13
CA ALA A 152 31.33 25.68 3.63
C ALA A 152 29.98 24.95 3.41
N ASP A 153 29.99 23.92 2.56
CA ASP A 153 28.81 23.08 2.28
C ASP A 153 28.33 22.32 3.52
N ALA A 154 27.04 21.99 3.55
CA ALA A 154 26.44 21.17 4.59
C ALA A 154 25.44 20.17 4.00
N THR A 155 25.52 18.90 4.42
CA THR A 155 24.57 17.84 4.04
C THR A 155 23.70 17.44 5.22
N VAL A 156 22.39 17.34 4.99
CA VAL A 156 21.42 16.70 5.88
C VAL A 156 20.90 15.43 5.19
N THR A 157 21.38 14.27 5.65
CA THR A 157 20.86 12.98 5.20
C THR A 157 19.63 12.60 6.02
N ILE A 158 18.52 12.32 5.35
CA ILE A 158 17.28 11.81 5.95
C ILE A 158 17.15 10.33 5.55
N GLN A 159 17.12 9.43 6.52
CA GLN A 159 16.79 8.04 6.28
C GLN A 159 15.30 7.81 6.51
N PHE A 160 14.60 7.33 5.49
CA PHE A 160 13.23 6.85 5.60
C PHE A 160 13.20 5.34 5.84
N ALA A 161 12.23 4.90 6.65
CA ALA A 161 11.97 3.49 6.89
C ALA A 161 10.45 3.24 6.88
N PRO A 162 9.96 2.21 6.14
CA PRO A 162 8.54 1.90 6.07
C PRO A 162 8.02 1.36 7.40
N ILE A 163 6.78 1.72 7.74
CA ILE A 163 6.10 1.34 8.98
C ILE A 163 5.42 -0.01 8.77
N PRO A 164 5.79 -1.07 9.50
CA PRO A 164 5.05 -2.32 9.48
C PRO A 164 3.73 -2.17 10.24
N TYR A 165 2.63 -2.53 9.58
CA TYR A 165 1.29 -2.64 10.17
C TYR A 165 0.90 -4.11 10.33
N SER A 166 0.03 -4.41 11.29
CA SER A 166 -0.53 -5.76 11.42
C SER A 166 -1.84 -5.86 10.66
N VAL A 167 -1.99 -6.90 9.84
CA VAL A 167 -3.28 -7.31 9.29
C VAL A 167 -3.66 -8.63 9.95
N SER A 168 -4.70 -8.63 10.78
CA SER A 168 -5.16 -9.79 11.53
C SER A 168 -6.50 -10.30 11.03
N PHE A 169 -6.55 -11.58 10.66
CA PHE A 169 -7.79 -12.29 10.38
C PHE A 169 -8.21 -13.04 11.64
N VAL A 170 -9.44 -12.82 12.12
CA VAL A 170 -10.00 -13.50 13.29
C VAL A 170 -11.11 -14.42 12.81
N GLU A 171 -11.01 -15.73 13.09
CA GLU A 171 -12.09 -16.65 12.76
C GLU A 171 -13.08 -16.82 13.90
N THR A 172 -14.32 -17.14 13.52
CA THR A 172 -15.33 -17.70 14.41
C THR A 172 -16.05 -18.83 13.71
N GLY A 173 -16.45 -19.86 14.46
CA GLY A 173 -17.31 -20.94 13.98
C GLY A 173 -16.58 -22.23 13.59
N LEU A 174 -15.25 -22.26 13.57
CA LEU A 174 -14.52 -23.53 13.45
C LEU A 174 -14.48 -24.31 14.78
N PRO A 175 -14.37 -25.65 14.76
CA PRO A 175 -14.09 -26.44 15.94
C PRO A 175 -12.73 -26.09 16.56
N THR A 176 -12.62 -26.07 17.90
CA THR A 176 -11.38 -25.73 18.62
C THR A 176 -10.19 -26.59 18.17
N GLY A 177 -9.15 -25.94 17.63
CA GLY A 177 -7.94 -26.62 17.15
C GLY A 177 -8.00 -27.06 15.68
N GLN A 178 -9.11 -26.82 14.98
CA GLN A 178 -9.21 -27.02 13.54
C GLN A 178 -8.22 -26.10 12.81
N GLN A 179 -7.43 -26.68 11.89
CA GLN A 179 -6.51 -25.88 11.08
C GLN A 179 -7.26 -25.12 9.99
N TRP A 180 -6.93 -23.84 9.83
CA TRP A 180 -7.40 -22.97 8.75
C TRP A 180 -6.25 -22.11 8.23
N SER A 181 -6.47 -21.44 7.10
CA SER A 181 -5.48 -20.61 6.43
C SER A 181 -6.08 -19.37 5.78
N VAL A 182 -5.24 -18.37 5.56
CA VAL A 182 -5.54 -17.18 4.76
C VAL A 182 -4.36 -16.91 3.84
N SER A 183 -4.62 -16.56 2.57
CA SER A 183 -3.63 -15.91 1.71
C SER A 183 -3.92 -14.41 1.67
N LEU A 184 -2.90 -13.58 1.90
CA LEU A 184 -2.95 -12.10 1.85
C LEU A 184 -1.89 -11.62 0.86
N GLY A 185 -2.31 -11.23 -0.34
CA GLY A 185 -1.42 -10.97 -1.47
C GLY A 185 -0.51 -12.18 -1.74
N ASN A 186 0.80 -11.99 -1.57
CA ASN A 186 1.81 -13.04 -1.74
C ASN A 186 2.16 -13.81 -0.46
N GLN A 187 1.53 -13.49 0.68
CA GLN A 187 1.75 -14.18 1.96
C GLN A 187 0.66 -15.25 2.17
N THR A 188 1.00 -16.36 2.83
CA THR A 188 0.01 -17.34 3.31
C THR A 188 0.30 -17.69 4.76
N GLY A 189 -0.72 -17.54 5.60
CA GLY A 189 -0.69 -17.87 7.03
C GLY A 189 -1.58 -19.06 7.31
N VAL A 190 -1.21 -19.87 8.31
CA VAL A 190 -1.91 -21.09 8.72
C VAL A 190 -1.89 -21.17 10.24
N ASN A 191 -3.03 -21.44 10.88
CA ASN A 191 -3.11 -21.60 12.34
C ASN A 191 -4.21 -22.59 12.74
N THR A 192 -4.18 -23.05 14.00
CA THR A 192 -5.23 -23.84 14.67
C THR A 192 -5.90 -23.08 15.81
N GLY A 193 -5.39 -21.90 16.18
CA GLY A 193 -6.07 -20.91 17.00
C GLY A 193 -6.85 -19.89 16.15
N SER A 194 -7.71 -19.10 16.80
CA SER A 194 -8.72 -18.27 16.15
C SER A 194 -8.21 -16.97 15.50
N THR A 195 -6.90 -16.82 15.25
CA THR A 195 -6.32 -15.62 14.65
C THR A 195 -5.09 -15.91 13.80
N ILE A 196 -5.03 -15.35 12.59
CA ILE A 196 -3.86 -15.36 11.69
C ILE A 196 -3.45 -13.90 11.45
N ALA A 197 -2.23 -13.55 11.84
CA ALA A 197 -1.71 -12.19 11.69
C ALA A 197 -0.54 -12.12 10.70
N PHE A 198 -0.57 -11.10 9.85
CA PHE A 198 0.46 -10.77 8.87
C PHE A 198 1.12 -9.43 9.20
N THR A 199 2.37 -9.26 8.77
CA THR A 199 2.98 -7.94 8.63
C THR A 199 2.70 -7.42 7.22
N ALA A 200 2.15 -6.22 7.13
CA ALA A 200 1.91 -5.48 5.89
C ALA A 200 2.57 -4.10 5.94
N TYR A 201 2.61 -3.40 4.82
CA TYR A 201 3.00 -1.99 4.72
C TYR A 201 1.81 -1.18 4.18
N GLU A 202 2.00 0.09 3.84
CA GLU A 202 0.95 0.88 3.19
C GLU A 202 0.54 0.24 1.85
N GLY A 203 -0.77 0.16 1.59
CA GLY A 203 -1.31 -0.31 0.31
C GLY A 203 -2.49 -1.28 0.43
N ASN A 204 -2.98 -1.71 -0.73
CA ASN A 204 -4.16 -2.57 -0.84
C ASN A 204 -3.79 -4.03 -1.16
N TYR A 205 -4.32 -4.97 -0.38
CA TYR A 205 -4.01 -6.40 -0.46
C TYR A 205 -5.28 -7.22 -0.67
N SER A 206 -5.35 -8.02 -1.74
CA SER A 206 -6.39 -9.04 -1.88
C SER A 206 -6.18 -10.18 -0.87
N PHE A 207 -7.28 -10.76 -0.38
CA PHE A 207 -7.21 -11.95 0.47
C PHE A 207 -8.17 -13.06 0.00
N VAL A 208 -7.82 -14.30 0.34
CA VAL A 208 -8.63 -15.50 0.13
C VAL A 208 -8.54 -16.41 1.36
N VAL A 209 -9.68 -16.92 1.78
CA VAL A 209 -9.83 -17.89 2.88
C VAL A 209 -10.40 -19.19 2.28
N PRO A 210 -9.62 -20.28 2.20
CA PRO A 210 -10.11 -21.56 1.67
C PRO A 210 -11.22 -22.19 2.53
N VAL A 211 -12.00 -23.07 1.91
CA VAL A 211 -12.97 -23.96 2.60
C VAL A 211 -12.22 -24.92 3.51
N VAL A 212 -12.72 -25.11 4.74
CA VAL A 212 -12.11 -25.94 5.79
C VAL A 212 -12.98 -27.17 6.03
N GLY A 213 -12.73 -28.25 5.29
CA GLY A 213 -13.58 -29.44 5.30
C GLY A 213 -14.97 -29.11 4.75
N ASN A 214 -16.00 -29.15 5.59
CA ASN A 214 -17.36 -28.70 5.25
C ASN A 214 -17.61 -27.21 5.53
N TYR A 215 -16.69 -26.52 6.22
CA TYR A 215 -16.89 -25.15 6.71
C TYR A 215 -16.52 -24.12 5.65
N VAL A 216 -17.50 -23.31 5.25
CA VAL A 216 -17.34 -22.22 4.28
C VAL A 216 -17.13 -20.91 5.02
N ALA A 217 -16.09 -20.17 4.63
CA ALA A 217 -15.75 -18.85 5.16
C ALA A 217 -16.67 -17.74 4.60
N SER A 218 -16.97 -16.74 5.42
CA SER A 218 -17.68 -15.52 5.04
C SER A 218 -17.04 -14.32 5.73
N PRO A 219 -16.39 -13.39 4.99
CA PRO A 219 -16.08 -13.46 3.56
C PRO A 219 -15.03 -14.54 3.21
N ALA A 220 -15.25 -15.30 2.14
CA ALA A 220 -14.24 -16.23 1.59
C ALA A 220 -13.12 -15.52 0.81
N SER A 221 -13.32 -14.27 0.40
CA SER A 221 -12.31 -13.44 -0.27
C SER A 221 -12.69 -11.96 -0.20
N GLY A 222 -11.72 -11.08 -0.46
CA GLY A 222 -11.93 -9.63 -0.46
C GLY A 222 -10.64 -8.85 -0.62
N THR A 223 -10.63 -7.61 -0.15
CA THR A 223 -9.44 -6.75 -0.07
C THR A 223 -9.31 -6.12 1.32
N VAL A 224 -8.08 -5.85 1.72
CA VAL A 224 -7.69 -5.08 2.91
C VAL A 224 -6.92 -3.85 2.46
N ASP A 225 -7.36 -2.67 2.90
CA ASP A 225 -6.67 -1.41 2.65
C ASP A 225 -5.89 -1.00 3.91
N VAL A 226 -4.56 -1.00 3.82
CA VAL A 226 -3.67 -0.72 4.96
C VAL A 226 -3.21 0.73 4.84
N HIS A 227 -3.98 1.64 5.43
CA HIS A 227 -3.77 3.09 5.29
C HIS A 227 -3.46 3.74 6.64
N GLY A 228 -2.18 3.71 7.03
CA GLY A 228 -1.69 4.37 8.25
C GLY A 228 -1.94 3.63 9.58
N ALA A 229 -2.67 2.51 9.58
CA ALA A 229 -3.03 1.75 10.78
C ALA A 229 -3.08 0.23 10.54
N SER A 230 -2.99 -0.55 11.62
CA SER A 230 -3.28 -1.99 11.62
C SER A 230 -4.77 -2.26 11.40
N VAL A 231 -5.09 -3.38 10.75
CA VAL A 231 -6.46 -3.75 10.35
C VAL A 231 -6.83 -5.14 10.88
N THR A 232 -8.08 -5.31 11.31
CA THR A 232 -8.67 -6.62 11.64
C THR A 232 -9.78 -6.96 10.64
N VAL A 233 -9.84 -8.22 10.21
CA VAL A 233 -10.91 -8.77 9.36
C VAL A 233 -11.52 -9.97 10.08
N ASP A 234 -12.81 -9.87 10.42
CA ASP A 234 -13.56 -10.97 11.01
C ASP A 234 -14.03 -11.94 9.91
N ILE A 235 -13.81 -13.24 10.13
CA ILE A 235 -14.18 -14.34 9.23
C ILE A 235 -15.15 -15.27 9.96
N ALA A 236 -16.40 -15.33 9.50
CA ALA A 236 -17.38 -16.29 10.00
C ALA A 236 -17.33 -17.58 9.17
N PHE A 237 -16.90 -18.68 9.77
CA PHE A 237 -17.06 -20.02 9.19
C PHE A 237 -18.43 -20.60 9.57
N SER A 238 -19.05 -21.28 8.61
CA SER A 238 -20.29 -22.03 8.83
C SER A 238 -20.31 -23.31 8.02
N GLU A 239 -20.87 -24.38 8.59
CA GLU A 239 -21.10 -25.65 7.91
C GLU A 239 -22.52 -25.63 7.28
N PRO A 240 -22.64 -25.62 5.94
CA PRO A 240 -23.95 -25.51 5.29
C PRO A 240 -24.80 -26.76 5.49
N MET A 241 -26.09 -26.55 5.80
CA MET A 241 -27.05 -27.61 6.12
C MET A 241 -28.09 -27.78 5.01
N TYR A 242 -28.42 -29.02 4.66
CA TYR A 242 -29.28 -29.38 3.54
C TYR A 242 -30.45 -30.26 4.00
N SER A 243 -31.66 -30.01 3.47
CA SER A 243 -32.82 -30.82 3.81
C SER A 243 -32.83 -32.14 3.01
N VAL A 244 -32.96 -33.24 3.74
CA VAL A 244 -33.10 -34.61 3.21
C VAL A 244 -34.54 -35.05 3.39
N ALA A 245 -35.18 -35.50 2.31
CA ALA A 245 -36.57 -35.97 2.32
C ALA A 245 -36.67 -37.44 1.94
N PHE A 246 -37.03 -38.29 2.91
CA PHE A 246 -37.52 -39.64 2.64
C PHE A 246 -39.01 -39.57 2.32
N VAL A 247 -39.43 -40.21 1.23
CA VAL A 247 -40.81 -40.16 0.73
C VAL A 247 -41.37 -41.57 0.64
N GLN A 248 -42.56 -41.80 1.21
CA GLN A 248 -43.32 -43.04 1.05
C GLN A 248 -44.51 -42.82 0.10
N SER A 249 -44.87 -43.85 -0.67
CA SER A 249 -45.93 -43.80 -1.69
C SER A 249 -47.04 -44.85 -1.54
N THR A 250 -46.96 -45.72 -0.53
CA THR A 250 -47.80 -46.93 -0.41
C THR A 250 -48.43 -47.14 0.97
N LEU A 251 -48.03 -46.40 2.00
CA LEU A 251 -48.63 -46.46 3.33
C LEU A 251 -49.88 -45.54 3.38
N PRO A 252 -51.02 -46.02 3.92
CA PRO A 252 -52.21 -45.22 4.12
C PRO A 252 -51.96 -43.97 4.96
N THR A 253 -52.70 -42.89 4.66
CA THR A 253 -52.65 -41.65 5.45
C THR A 253 -52.93 -41.93 6.94
N GLY A 254 -52.02 -41.50 7.81
CA GLY A 254 -52.12 -41.75 9.25
C GLY A 254 -51.35 -42.99 9.73
N GLN A 255 -50.91 -43.89 8.85
CA GLN A 255 -50.03 -45.01 9.22
C GLN A 255 -48.67 -44.46 9.64
N THR A 256 -48.27 -44.72 10.88
CA THR A 256 -46.95 -44.32 11.39
C THR A 256 -45.84 -45.17 10.79
N TRP A 257 -44.75 -44.51 10.43
CA TRP A 257 -43.48 -45.09 10.00
C TRP A 257 -42.32 -44.25 10.55
N SER A 258 -41.09 -44.76 10.45
CA SER A 258 -39.90 -44.04 10.87
C SER A 258 -38.73 -44.26 9.94
N VAL A 259 -37.81 -43.31 9.94
CA VAL A 259 -36.48 -43.45 9.35
C VAL A 259 -35.47 -43.17 10.45
N THR A 260 -34.38 -43.94 10.45
CA THR A 260 -33.17 -43.61 11.20
C THR A 260 -32.12 -43.16 10.20
N LEU A 261 -31.57 -41.96 10.36
CA LEU A 261 -30.45 -41.41 9.57
C LEU A 261 -29.33 -41.07 10.55
N ASP A 262 -28.14 -41.61 10.33
CA ASP A 262 -26.96 -41.46 11.21
C ASP A 262 -27.23 -41.69 12.71
N GLY A 263 -28.12 -42.65 13.01
CA GLY A 263 -28.58 -42.98 14.37
C GLY A 263 -29.74 -42.11 14.89
N THR A 264 -29.96 -40.92 14.33
CA THR A 264 -31.11 -40.06 14.65
C THR A 264 -32.38 -40.66 14.05
N THR A 265 -33.40 -40.93 14.88
CA THR A 265 -34.65 -41.58 14.42
C THR A 265 -35.83 -40.61 14.44
N THR A 266 -36.42 -40.37 13.27
CA THR A 266 -37.56 -39.47 13.08
C THR A 266 -38.79 -40.28 12.65
N THR A 267 -39.94 -40.01 13.29
CA THR A 267 -41.23 -40.65 13.01
C THR A 267 -42.16 -39.72 12.22
N SER A 268 -43.05 -40.30 11.41
CA SER A 268 -44.07 -39.56 10.66
C SER A 268 -45.30 -40.43 10.41
N SER A 269 -46.46 -39.79 10.27
CA SER A 269 -47.72 -40.39 9.80
C SER A 269 -48.18 -39.82 8.45
N SER A 270 -47.30 -39.03 7.81
CA SER A 270 -47.53 -38.38 6.51
C SER A 270 -46.79 -39.10 5.38
N GLY A 271 -46.80 -38.53 4.17
CA GLY A 271 -46.05 -39.02 3.03
C GLY A 271 -44.52 -38.87 3.14
N GLN A 272 -44.00 -38.11 4.11
CA GLN A 272 -42.57 -37.79 4.19
C GLN A 272 -42.00 -37.85 5.62
N VAL A 273 -40.69 -38.12 5.71
CA VAL A 273 -39.82 -37.87 6.87
C VAL A 273 -38.70 -36.94 6.42
N LEU A 274 -38.45 -35.88 7.18
CA LEU A 274 -37.42 -34.89 6.88
C LEU A 274 -36.26 -34.97 7.88
N PHE A 275 -35.05 -34.75 7.37
CA PHE A 275 -33.83 -34.49 8.13
C PHE A 275 -33.15 -33.23 7.60
N THR A 276 -32.14 -32.75 8.33
CA THR A 276 -31.32 -31.60 7.96
C THR A 276 -29.87 -31.95 8.30
N GLU A 277 -29.09 -32.26 7.26
CA GLU A 277 -27.72 -32.78 7.39
C GLU A 277 -26.74 -31.91 6.59
N PRO A 278 -25.46 -31.81 6.99
CA PRO A 278 -24.44 -31.15 6.18
C PRO A 278 -23.97 -32.04 5.02
N ASN A 279 -22.90 -31.64 4.32
CA ASN A 279 -22.28 -32.47 3.30
C ASN A 279 -21.67 -33.74 3.94
N GLY A 280 -22.05 -34.92 3.43
CA GLY A 280 -21.65 -36.18 4.05
C GLY A 280 -22.17 -37.42 3.33
N THR A 281 -21.94 -38.59 3.91
CA THR A 281 -22.56 -39.84 3.46
C THR A 281 -23.00 -40.66 4.67
N TYR A 282 -24.32 -40.80 4.80
CA TYR A 282 -24.99 -41.25 6.00
C TYR A 282 -25.59 -42.63 5.80
N ALA A 283 -25.49 -43.49 6.79
CA ALA A 283 -26.25 -44.74 6.82
C ALA A 283 -27.71 -44.43 7.20
N TYR A 284 -28.66 -45.08 6.51
CA TYR A 284 -30.07 -45.02 6.87
C TYR A 284 -30.68 -46.40 7.05
N SER A 285 -31.71 -46.47 7.89
CA SER A 285 -32.62 -47.61 8.00
C SER A 285 -34.07 -47.13 8.11
N ILE A 286 -35.01 -47.98 7.69
CA ILE A 286 -36.44 -47.71 7.76
C ILE A 286 -37.06 -48.61 8.82
N GLY A 287 -37.88 -48.03 9.70
CA GLY A 287 -38.59 -48.78 10.73
C GLY A 287 -39.57 -49.79 10.15
N ALA A 288 -39.66 -50.98 10.75
CA ALA A 288 -40.60 -52.01 10.32
C ALA A 288 -42.06 -51.56 10.54
N VAL A 289 -42.86 -51.51 9.47
CA VAL A 289 -44.28 -51.14 9.52
C VAL A 289 -45.13 -52.42 9.48
N ALA A 290 -45.99 -52.62 10.47
CA ALA A 290 -46.79 -53.84 10.58
C ALA A 290 -47.69 -54.07 9.35
N GLY A 291 -47.58 -55.24 8.73
CA GLY A 291 -48.31 -55.60 7.51
C GLY A 291 -47.62 -55.22 6.19
N TYR A 292 -46.48 -54.53 6.23
CA TYR A 292 -45.73 -54.10 5.03
C TYR A 292 -44.32 -54.68 5.01
N THR A 293 -43.82 -54.96 3.80
CA THR A 293 -42.39 -55.20 3.56
C THR A 293 -41.74 -53.90 3.08
N VAL A 294 -40.51 -53.64 3.52
CA VAL A 294 -39.76 -52.43 3.16
C VAL A 294 -38.57 -52.81 2.28
N SER A 295 -38.37 -52.08 1.18
CA SER A 295 -37.25 -52.28 0.26
C SER A 295 -36.90 -50.97 -0.45
N PRO A 296 -35.65 -50.47 -0.35
CA PRO A 296 -34.60 -50.92 0.57
C PRO A 296 -34.97 -50.61 2.04
N ALA A 297 -34.73 -51.57 2.95
CA ALA A 297 -34.93 -51.37 4.39
C ALA A 297 -33.72 -50.69 5.07
N VAL A 298 -32.54 -50.74 4.43
CA VAL A 298 -31.29 -50.10 4.85
C VAL A 298 -30.52 -49.65 3.62
N GLY A 299 -29.67 -48.62 3.76
CA GLY A 299 -28.79 -48.16 2.69
C GLY A 299 -27.88 -47.03 3.13
N THR A 300 -27.26 -46.36 2.16
CA THR A 300 -26.52 -45.10 2.38
C THR A 300 -27.10 -43.99 1.50
N LEU A 301 -26.98 -42.75 1.99
CA LEU A 301 -27.36 -41.53 1.29
C LEU A 301 -26.18 -40.56 1.31
N THR A 302 -25.74 -40.09 0.15
CA THR A 302 -24.77 -38.99 0.05
C THR A 302 -25.53 -37.67 -0.04
N VAL A 303 -25.20 -36.74 0.86
CA VAL A 303 -25.64 -35.35 0.81
C VAL A 303 -24.50 -34.52 0.23
N SER A 304 -24.76 -33.89 -0.91
CA SER A 304 -23.79 -33.04 -1.61
C SER A 304 -24.51 -31.80 -2.12
N GLY A 305 -24.31 -30.68 -1.44
CA GLY A 305 -24.77 -29.37 -1.87
C GLY A 305 -24.05 -28.86 -3.13
N PRO A 306 -24.47 -27.70 -3.67
CA PRO A 306 -23.81 -27.09 -4.82
C PRO A 306 -22.36 -26.74 -4.47
N THR A 307 -21.42 -27.16 -5.32
CA THR A 307 -20.00 -26.82 -5.18
C THR A 307 -19.76 -25.35 -5.49
N THR A 308 -19.80 -24.51 -4.46
CA THR A 308 -19.39 -23.10 -4.56
C THR A 308 -17.87 -23.00 -4.66
N GLN A 309 -17.33 -23.16 -5.88
CA GLN A 309 -16.03 -22.57 -6.18
C GLN A 309 -16.19 -21.04 -6.28
N PRO A 310 -15.22 -20.26 -5.75
CA PRO A 310 -15.00 -18.88 -6.18
C PRO A 310 -14.39 -18.81 -7.59
#